data_AF-A0A269PQG9-F1
#
_entry.id   AF-A0A269PQG9-F1
#
_cell.length_a   1.000
_cell.length_b   1.000
_cell.length_c   1.000
_cell.angle_alpha   90.00
_cell.angle_beta   90.00
_cell.angle_gamma   90.00
#
_symmetry.space_group_name_H-M   'P 1'
#
loop_
_entity.id
_entity.type
_entity.pdbx_description
1 polymer ?
#
loop_
_entity_poly.entity_id
_entity_poly.type
_entity_poly.pdbx_seq_one_letter_code
_entity_poly.pdbx_strand_id
1 'polypeptide(L)'
;MYSFFIFFSNTSTANEIALVSLVEKKDNYIKYSAMHNKGYFMENIILKRRKALGTDWVLFFSAINGLKIRKQDKVKIKHHVNIPEKVFIDVLSVLLTDISFRSEINLGSITIAYRLLHHLWPNLVEKVKQLATKNKGVVRHKNKVITISLQSAIKNSKLMIDFCEIVKSYSYHCLKDDWYIDPIAFDHSYLNKDWNSLLNLPDAGIHINERFSISIQKDKN
;
A
#
# COMPACT_ATOMS: atom_id res chain seq x y z
N MET A 1 -3.97 18.75 -29.17
CA MET A 1 -3.78 17.99 -27.92
C MET A 1 -2.29 18.04 -27.63
N TYR A 2 -1.85 18.96 -26.77
CA TYR A 2 -0.42 19.19 -26.53
C TYR A 2 0.06 18.36 -25.35
N SER A 3 0.93 17.38 -25.60
CA SER A 3 1.69 16.70 -24.56
C SER A 3 2.85 17.59 -24.14
N PHE A 4 2.78 18.15 -22.93
CA PHE A 4 3.93 18.80 -22.30
C PHE A 4 4.78 17.74 -21.60
N PHE A 5 5.97 17.48 -22.16
CA PHE A 5 7.05 16.83 -21.42
C PHE A 5 7.79 17.91 -20.65
N ILE A 6 7.63 17.95 -19.32
CA ILE A 6 8.49 18.77 -18.48
C ILE A 6 9.68 17.90 -18.11
N PHE A 7 10.82 18.14 -18.78
CA PHE A 7 12.12 17.63 -18.36
C PHE A 7 12.74 18.66 -17.42
N PHE A 8 12.86 18.33 -16.14
CA PHE A 8 13.81 19.02 -15.27
C PHE A 8 15.16 18.32 -15.44
N SER A 9 15.98 18.81 -16.36
CA SER A 9 17.39 18.44 -16.42
C SER A 9 18.15 19.26 -15.37
N ASN A 10 18.29 18.70 -14.17
CA ASN A 10 19.41 19.05 -13.31
C ASN A 10 20.44 17.94 -13.45
N THR A 11 21.60 18.30 -13.98
CA THR A 11 22.80 17.46 -14.02
C THR A 11 23.19 17.05 -12.60
N SER A 12 22.82 15.83 -12.24
CA SER A 12 23.44 15.05 -11.17
C SER A 12 23.49 13.61 -11.68
N THR A 13 24.68 13.05 -11.79
CA THR A 13 24.94 11.62 -12.02
C THR A 13 24.56 10.78 -10.80
N ALA A 14 23.42 11.07 -10.18
CA ALA A 14 22.79 10.18 -9.24
C ALA A 14 21.98 9.17 -10.04
N ASN A 15 22.35 7.89 -9.93
CA ASN A 15 21.49 6.81 -10.40
C ASN A 15 20.12 6.97 -9.74
N GLU A 16 19.13 7.49 -10.47
CA GLU A 16 17.78 7.59 -9.95
C GLU A 16 17.30 6.19 -9.57
N ILE A 17 17.09 6.00 -8.26
CA ILE A 17 16.77 4.69 -7.67
C ILE A 17 15.38 4.24 -8.13
N ALA A 18 14.49 5.22 -8.30
CA ALA A 18 13.18 5.06 -8.90
C ALA A 18 12.83 6.27 -9.78
N LEU A 19 12.04 6.00 -10.80
CA LEU A 19 11.47 6.95 -11.76
C LEU A 19 9.95 6.86 -11.69
N VAL A 20 9.26 7.99 -11.63
CA VAL A 20 7.80 8.06 -11.61
C VAL A 20 7.33 8.94 -12.75
N SER A 21 6.37 8.46 -13.52
CA SER A 21 5.74 9.21 -14.61
C SER A 21 4.24 9.37 -14.36
N LEU A 22 3.74 10.58 -14.61
CA LEU A 22 2.30 10.85 -14.69
C LEU A 22 1.78 10.26 -16.01
N VAL A 23 0.83 9.33 -15.90
CA VAL A 23 0.21 8.64 -17.04
C VAL A 23 -1.09 9.32 -17.45
N GLU A 24 -1.88 9.75 -16.47
CA GLU A 24 -3.20 10.34 -16.69
C GLU A 24 -3.56 11.29 -15.54
N LYS A 25 -4.20 12.41 -15.86
CA LYS A 25 -4.77 13.34 -14.89
C LYS A 25 -6.20 13.69 -15.27
N LYS A 26 -7.12 13.57 -14.31
CA LYS A 26 -8.49 14.07 -14.34
C LYS A 26 -8.76 14.86 -13.06
N ASP A 27 -9.88 15.55 -12.99
CA ASP A 27 -10.23 16.42 -11.86
C ASP A 27 -10.27 15.68 -10.51
N ASN A 28 -10.61 14.39 -10.52
CA ASN A 28 -10.77 13.58 -9.31
C ASN A 28 -9.74 12.46 -9.16
N TYR A 29 -8.82 12.27 -10.11
CA TYR A 29 -7.70 11.33 -9.95
C TYR A 29 -6.47 11.65 -10.80
N ILE A 30 -5.32 11.18 -10.32
CA ILE A 30 -4.06 11.12 -11.04
C ILE A 30 -3.60 9.66 -11.06
N LYS A 31 -3.07 9.21 -12.19
CA LYS A 31 -2.53 7.87 -12.38
C LYS A 31 -1.04 7.98 -12.67
N TYR A 32 -0.25 7.20 -11.95
CA TYR A 32 1.19 7.13 -12.09
C TYR A 32 1.64 5.75 -12.54
N SER A 33 2.79 5.72 -13.21
CA SER A 33 3.62 4.54 -13.38
C SER A 33 4.97 4.79 -12.71
N ALA A 34 5.57 3.75 -12.16
CA ALA A 34 6.88 3.82 -11.54
C ALA A 34 7.78 2.69 -12.03
N MET A 35 9.06 3.00 -12.18
CA MET A 35 10.12 2.04 -12.49
C MET A 35 11.23 2.18 -11.45
N HIS A 36 11.67 1.07 -10.88
CA HIS A 36 12.80 1.04 -9.94
C HIS A 36 13.99 0.35 -10.60
N ASN A 37 15.21 0.82 -10.32
CA ASN A 37 16.46 0.27 -10.85
C ASN A 37 16.74 -1.22 -10.51
N LYS A 38 15.94 -1.82 -9.62
CA LYS A 38 15.95 -3.26 -9.30
C LYS A 38 15.04 -4.08 -10.24
N GLY A 39 14.63 -3.48 -11.36
CA GLY A 39 13.80 -4.10 -12.38
C GLY A 39 12.33 -4.25 -11.97
N TYR A 40 11.83 -3.46 -11.01
CA TYR A 40 10.40 -3.46 -10.65
C TYR A 40 9.67 -2.37 -11.42
N PHE A 41 8.55 -2.72 -12.02
CA PHE A 41 7.65 -1.79 -12.69
C PHE A 41 6.29 -1.86 -12.02
N MET A 42 5.75 -0.71 -11.64
CA MET A 42 4.44 -0.54 -11.04
C MET A 42 3.60 0.35 -11.95
N GLU A 43 2.46 -0.15 -12.41
CA GLU A 43 1.58 0.55 -13.32
C GLU A 43 0.24 0.79 -12.62
N ASN A 44 -0.39 1.94 -12.88
CA ASN A 44 -1.66 2.35 -12.28
C ASN A 44 -1.59 2.53 -10.75
N ILE A 45 -0.55 3.20 -10.25
CA ILE A 45 -0.60 3.76 -8.89
C ILE A 45 -1.58 4.93 -8.95
N ILE A 46 -2.66 4.88 -8.15
CA ILE A 46 -3.75 5.86 -8.25
C ILE A 46 -3.71 6.82 -7.08
N LEU A 47 -3.74 8.11 -7.36
CA LEU A 47 -4.03 9.17 -6.40
C LEU A 47 -5.44 9.69 -6.68
N LYS A 48 -6.39 9.51 -5.77
CA LYS A 48 -7.81 9.83 -6.00
C LYS A 48 -8.39 10.66 -4.86
N ARG A 49 -9.25 11.62 -5.20
CA ARG A 49 -9.98 12.43 -4.22
C ARG A 49 -11.00 11.56 -3.45
N ARG A 50 -10.99 11.61 -2.11
CA ARG A 50 -11.83 10.76 -1.23
C ARG A 50 -13.32 10.98 -1.46
N LYS A 51 -13.74 12.22 -1.73
CA LYS A 51 -15.11 12.61 -2.05
C LYS A 51 -15.08 13.58 -3.23
N ALA A 52 -16.11 13.60 -4.09
CA ALA A 52 -16.16 14.52 -5.24
C ALA A 52 -15.93 15.99 -4.84
N LEU A 53 -16.46 16.40 -3.68
CA LEU A 53 -16.35 17.74 -3.11
C LEU A 53 -15.34 17.84 -1.94
N GLY A 54 -14.62 16.76 -1.61
CA GLY A 54 -13.65 16.77 -0.52
C GLY A 54 -12.30 17.34 -0.93
N THR A 55 -11.55 17.88 0.02
CA THR A 55 -10.18 18.37 -0.21
C THR A 55 -9.14 17.25 -0.22
N ASP A 56 -9.46 16.12 0.42
CA ASP A 56 -8.46 15.10 0.72
C ASP A 56 -8.29 14.10 -0.40
N TRP A 57 -7.03 13.83 -0.71
CA TRP A 57 -6.59 12.85 -1.67
C TRP A 57 -6.07 11.60 -0.96
N VAL A 58 -6.22 10.46 -1.61
CA VAL A 58 -5.76 9.16 -1.13
C VAL A 58 -4.89 8.52 -2.20
N LEU A 59 -3.67 8.16 -1.83
CA LEU A 59 -2.75 7.42 -2.68
C LEU A 59 -2.97 5.92 -2.48
N PHE A 60 -3.17 5.17 -3.57
CA PHE A 60 -3.50 3.75 -3.55
C PHE A 60 -2.41 2.91 -4.19
N PHE A 61 -1.81 2.05 -3.36
CA PHE A 61 -0.99 0.92 -3.79
C PHE A 61 -1.77 -0.39 -3.60
N SER A 62 -2.81 -0.59 -4.40
CA SER A 62 -3.68 -1.76 -4.32
C SER A 62 -4.13 -2.26 -5.68
N ALA A 63 -4.11 -3.59 -5.86
CA ALA A 63 -4.59 -4.26 -7.07
C ALA A 63 -6.10 -4.04 -7.30
N ILE A 64 -6.88 -3.81 -6.24
CA ILE A 64 -8.31 -3.43 -6.33
C ILE A 64 -8.48 -2.15 -7.16
N ASN A 65 -7.54 -1.23 -7.01
CA ASN A 65 -7.50 0.03 -7.73
C ASN A 65 -6.78 -0.09 -9.09
N GLY A 66 -6.46 -1.31 -9.54
CA GLY A 66 -5.83 -1.56 -10.84
C GLY A 66 -4.31 -1.56 -10.84
N LEU A 67 -3.65 -1.46 -9.67
CA LEU A 67 -2.20 -1.57 -9.56
C LEU A 67 -1.72 -2.89 -10.17
N LYS A 68 -0.80 -2.80 -11.13
CA LYS A 68 -0.11 -3.95 -11.72
C LYS A 68 1.37 -3.86 -11.40
N ILE A 69 1.98 -5.00 -11.07
CA ILE A 69 3.41 -5.06 -10.75
C ILE A 69 4.05 -6.16 -11.56
N ARG A 70 5.16 -5.83 -12.22
CA ARG A 70 5.99 -6.80 -12.94
C ARG A 70 7.45 -6.62 -12.55
N LYS A 71 8.21 -7.71 -12.56
CA LYS A 71 9.67 -7.71 -12.40
C LYS A 71 10.29 -8.07 -13.75
N GLN A 72 11.33 -7.34 -14.17
CA GLN A 72 12.02 -7.46 -15.47
C GLN A 72 12.32 -8.92 -15.84
N ASP A 73 12.80 -9.70 -14.87
CA ASP A 73 13.27 -11.08 -15.10
C ASP A 73 12.14 -12.14 -15.10
N LYS A 74 10.88 -11.74 -14.94
CA LYS A 74 9.75 -12.68 -14.87
C LYS A 74 8.98 -12.68 -16.19
N VAL A 75 9.28 -13.66 -17.05
CA VAL A 75 8.57 -13.96 -18.31
C VAL A 75 7.08 -14.29 -18.07
N LYS A 76 6.73 -14.82 -16.90
CA LYS A 76 5.34 -15.06 -16.48
C LYS A 76 4.89 -13.98 -15.50
N ILE A 77 3.86 -13.23 -15.87
CA ILE A 77 3.13 -12.31 -14.99
C ILE A 77 2.56 -13.15 -13.84
N LYS A 78 3.21 -13.13 -12.67
CA LYS A 78 2.57 -13.62 -11.45
C LYS A 78 1.57 -12.55 -11.03
N HIS A 79 0.31 -12.93 -10.82
CA HIS A 79 -0.74 -12.02 -10.34
C HIS A 79 -0.42 -11.39 -8.97
N HIS A 80 0.58 -11.91 -8.27
CA HIS A 80 1.12 -11.34 -7.03
C HIS A 80 2.65 -11.27 -7.11
N VAL A 81 3.16 -10.13 -7.56
CA VAL A 81 4.58 -9.78 -7.40
C VAL A 81 4.70 -8.94 -6.14
N ASN A 82 5.12 -9.58 -5.06
CA ASN A 82 5.47 -8.85 -3.85
C ASN A 82 6.79 -8.09 -4.08
N ILE A 83 6.87 -6.89 -3.54
CA ILE A 83 8.04 -6.02 -3.66
C ILE A 83 8.80 -5.94 -2.34
N PRO A 84 10.14 -5.77 -2.38
CA PRO A 84 10.92 -5.43 -1.20
C PRO A 84 10.48 -4.10 -0.61
N GLU A 85 10.56 -3.97 0.71
CA GLU A 85 10.23 -2.74 1.44
C GLU A 85 10.98 -1.52 0.90
N LYS A 86 12.29 -1.66 0.68
CA LYS A 86 13.11 -0.58 0.12
C LYS A 86 12.60 -0.10 -1.23
N VAL A 87 12.13 -1.02 -2.09
CA VAL A 87 11.57 -0.67 -3.41
C VAL A 87 10.29 0.13 -3.27
N PHE A 88 9.42 -0.26 -2.33
CA PHE A 88 8.21 0.49 -2.01
C PHE A 88 8.53 1.90 -1.50
N ILE A 89 9.43 2.00 -0.52
CA ILE A 89 9.88 3.25 0.07
C ILE A 89 10.47 4.20 -0.99
N ASP A 90 11.32 3.70 -1.88
CA ASP A 90 11.96 4.53 -2.91
C ASP A 90 10.93 5.08 -3.92
N VAL A 91 9.98 4.24 -4.34
CA VAL A 91 8.88 4.69 -5.22
C VAL A 91 7.96 5.69 -4.50
N LEU A 92 7.63 5.42 -3.23
CA LEU A 92 6.81 6.32 -2.43
C LEU A 92 7.48 7.68 -2.25
N SER A 93 8.78 7.72 -1.99
CA SER A 93 9.55 8.96 -1.85
C SER A 93 9.43 9.83 -3.10
N VAL A 94 9.67 9.27 -4.29
CA VAL A 94 9.55 10.01 -5.56
C VAL A 94 8.13 10.48 -5.82
N LEU A 95 7.11 9.66 -5.50
CA LEU A 95 5.71 10.08 -5.60
C LEU A 95 5.38 11.24 -4.65
N LEU A 96 5.87 11.18 -3.41
CA LEU A 96 5.65 12.25 -2.43
C LEU A 96 6.34 13.55 -2.84
N THR A 97 7.51 13.48 -3.47
CA THR A 97 8.16 14.64 -4.10
C THR A 97 7.22 15.30 -5.12
N ASP A 98 6.74 14.55 -6.12
CA ASP A 98 5.81 15.09 -7.13
C ASP A 98 4.53 15.64 -6.48
N ILE A 99 3.95 14.93 -5.51
CA ILE A 99 2.73 15.34 -4.80
C ILE A 99 2.97 16.63 -4.00
N SER A 100 4.13 16.77 -3.36
CA SER A 100 4.45 17.93 -2.52
C SER A 100 4.51 19.25 -3.31
N PHE A 101 4.88 19.19 -4.59
CA PHE A 101 4.89 20.33 -5.50
C PHE A 101 3.50 20.70 -6.04
N ARG A 102 2.46 19.93 -5.75
CA ARG A 102 1.09 20.15 -6.25
C ARG A 102 0.24 20.83 -5.19
N SER A 103 0.07 22.15 -5.33
CA SER A 103 -0.73 22.96 -4.41
C SER A 103 -2.20 22.54 -4.31
N GLU A 104 -2.74 21.89 -5.35
CA GLU A 104 -4.14 21.42 -5.39
C GLU A 104 -4.38 20.10 -4.65
N ILE A 105 -3.32 19.49 -4.12
CA ILE A 105 -3.36 18.17 -3.48
C ILE A 105 -3.11 18.30 -1.98
N ASN A 106 -4.14 18.00 -1.19
CA ASN A 106 -3.99 17.68 0.22
C ASN A 106 -3.99 16.15 0.39
N LEU A 107 -2.81 15.53 0.50
CA LEU A 107 -2.73 14.09 0.71
C LEU A 107 -3.15 13.76 2.15
N GLY A 108 -4.27 13.06 2.31
CA GLY A 108 -4.83 12.71 3.62
C GLY A 108 -4.56 11.27 4.05
N SER A 109 -4.30 10.36 3.10
CA SER A 109 -3.93 8.98 3.46
C SER A 109 -3.23 8.24 2.33
N ILE A 110 -2.49 7.20 2.70
CA ILE A 110 -1.86 6.25 1.77
C ILE A 110 -2.38 4.86 2.10
N THR A 111 -2.95 4.18 1.10
CA THR A 111 -3.58 2.86 1.22
C THR A 111 -2.71 1.80 0.54
N ILE A 112 -2.38 0.73 1.25
CA ILE A 112 -1.42 -0.30 0.86
C ILE A 112 -2.08 -1.67 1.01
N ALA A 113 -2.04 -2.49 -0.04
CA ALA A 113 -2.48 -3.89 0.04
C ALA A 113 -1.47 -4.73 0.84
N TYR A 114 -1.94 -5.63 1.71
CA TYR A 114 -1.04 -6.47 2.51
C TYR A 114 -0.12 -7.35 1.67
N ARG A 115 -0.65 -7.86 0.56
CA ARG A 115 0.08 -8.69 -0.42
C ARG A 115 1.13 -7.92 -1.21
N LEU A 116 1.16 -6.59 -1.13
CA LEU A 116 2.15 -5.79 -1.85
C LEU A 116 3.57 -6.06 -1.36
N LEU A 117 3.77 -6.11 -0.04
CA LEU A 117 5.11 -6.15 0.56
C LEU A 117 5.50 -7.58 0.91
N HIS A 118 6.73 -7.97 0.56
CA HIS A 118 7.16 -9.37 0.64
C HIS A 118 7.08 -9.97 2.06
N HIS A 119 7.36 -9.18 3.09
CA HIS A 119 7.42 -9.63 4.48
C HIS A 119 6.05 -9.54 5.17
N LEU A 120 5.20 -8.62 4.73
CA LEU A 120 3.98 -8.29 5.45
C LEU A 120 2.93 -9.39 5.33
N TRP A 121 2.77 -9.95 4.13
CA TRP A 121 1.80 -11.01 3.87
C TRP A 121 2.12 -12.33 4.62
N PRO A 122 3.35 -12.88 4.56
CA PRO A 122 3.69 -14.06 5.35
C PRO A 122 3.48 -13.86 6.85
N ASN A 123 3.88 -12.71 7.41
CA ASN A 123 3.71 -12.40 8.83
C ASN A 123 2.22 -12.33 9.22
N LEU A 124 1.38 -11.77 8.35
CA LEU A 124 -0.07 -11.73 8.52
C LEU A 124 -0.66 -13.15 8.54
N VAL A 125 -0.30 -13.98 7.55
CA VAL A 125 -0.75 -15.38 7.45
C VAL A 125 -0.34 -16.17 8.69
N GLU A 126 0.92 -16.04 9.13
CA GLU A 126 1.43 -16.73 10.30
C GLU A 126 0.66 -16.34 11.57
N LYS A 127 0.42 -15.05 11.79
CA LYS A 127 -0.37 -14.56 12.94
C LYS A 127 -1.79 -15.13 12.94
N VAL A 128 -2.45 -15.21 11.79
CA VAL A 128 -3.79 -15.81 11.69
C VAL A 128 -3.73 -17.30 12.02
N LYS A 129 -2.70 -18.03 11.56
CA LYS A 129 -2.52 -19.45 11.92
C LYS A 129 -2.25 -19.65 13.40
N GLN A 130 -1.40 -18.83 14.02
CA GLN A 130 -1.13 -18.87 15.47
C GLN A 130 -2.39 -18.58 16.30
N LEU A 131 -3.31 -17.76 15.78
CA LEU A 131 -4.59 -17.51 16.43
C LEU A 131 -5.59 -18.65 16.19
N ALA A 132 -5.56 -19.26 15.01
CA ALA A 132 -6.37 -20.42 14.68
C ALA A 132 -6.10 -21.64 15.58
N THR A 133 -4.86 -21.84 16.06
CA THR A 133 -4.55 -22.94 17.00
C THR A 133 -5.14 -22.75 18.40
N LYS A 134 -5.46 -21.50 18.79
CA LYS A 134 -5.95 -21.15 20.13
C LYS A 134 -7.46 -20.91 20.16
N ASN A 135 -8.05 -20.52 19.03
CA ASN A 135 -9.47 -20.24 18.92
C ASN A 135 -10.30 -21.53 18.80
N LYS A 136 -11.49 -21.52 19.41
CA LYS A 136 -12.48 -22.59 19.29
C LYS A 136 -13.69 -22.11 18.49
N GLY A 137 -14.43 -23.06 17.94
CA GLY A 137 -15.65 -22.79 17.16
C GLY A 137 -15.33 -22.40 15.72
N VAL A 138 -16.17 -21.55 15.14
CA VAL A 138 -16.15 -21.30 13.69
C VAL A 138 -15.55 -19.95 13.31
N VAL A 139 -15.00 -19.89 12.10
CA VAL A 139 -14.50 -18.68 11.45
C VAL A 139 -15.69 -17.77 11.08
N ARG A 140 -15.62 -16.51 11.50
CA ARG A 140 -16.59 -15.45 11.14
C ARG A 140 -15.98 -14.55 10.06
N HIS A 141 -16.84 -13.86 9.30
CA HIS A 141 -16.39 -13.02 8.18
C HIS A 141 -15.31 -12.01 8.56
N LYS A 142 -15.47 -11.33 9.70
CA LYS A 142 -14.47 -10.42 10.26
C LYS A 142 -14.12 -10.85 11.67
N ASN A 143 -12.84 -10.82 12.01
CA ASN A 143 -12.37 -11.10 13.37
C ASN A 143 -11.64 -9.88 13.96
N LYS A 144 -12.28 -9.26 14.96
CA LYS A 144 -11.76 -8.07 15.63
C LYS A 144 -10.46 -8.33 16.39
N VAL A 145 -10.30 -9.51 17.01
CA VAL A 145 -9.09 -9.88 17.76
C VAL A 145 -7.88 -9.97 16.84
N ILE A 146 -8.06 -10.63 15.69
CA ILE A 146 -7.04 -10.72 14.63
C ILE A 146 -6.69 -9.32 14.13
N THR A 147 -7.70 -8.51 13.82
CA THR A 147 -7.52 -7.13 13.34
C THR A 147 -6.70 -6.29 14.32
N ILE A 148 -7.02 -6.31 15.62
CA ILE A 148 -6.29 -5.55 16.65
C ILE A 148 -4.84 -6.03 16.77
N SER A 149 -4.62 -7.35 16.79
CA SER A 149 -3.27 -7.94 16.88
C SER A 149 -2.39 -7.57 15.69
N LEU A 150 -2.99 -7.49 14.51
CA LEU A 150 -2.29 -7.07 13.29
C LEU A 150 -2.03 -5.58 13.27
N GLN A 151 -3.01 -4.78 13.68
CA GLN A 151 -2.86 -3.33 13.80
C GLN A 151 -1.70 -2.96 14.71
N SER A 152 -1.59 -3.60 15.87
CA SER A 152 -0.47 -3.38 16.78
C SER A 152 0.87 -3.77 16.14
N ALA A 153 0.93 -4.89 15.41
CA ALA A 153 2.19 -5.32 14.79
C ALA A 153 2.63 -4.46 13.62
N ILE A 154 1.68 -3.99 12.81
CA ILE A 154 1.96 -3.08 11.69
C ILE A 154 2.40 -1.72 12.23
N LYS A 155 1.67 -1.17 13.20
CA LYS A 155 1.98 0.13 13.82
C LYS A 155 3.39 0.17 14.42
N ASN A 156 3.84 -0.94 15.00
CA ASN A 156 5.16 -1.05 15.65
C ASN A 156 6.24 -1.64 14.73
N SER A 157 5.95 -1.83 13.44
CA SER A 157 6.90 -2.42 12.49
C SER A 157 7.94 -1.40 12.02
N LYS A 158 9.13 -1.89 11.61
CA LYS A 158 10.15 -1.06 10.96
C LYS A 158 9.62 -0.35 9.71
N LEU A 159 8.84 -1.06 8.89
CA LEU A 159 8.13 -0.48 7.74
C LEU A 159 7.40 0.81 8.12
N MET A 160 6.80 0.85 9.30
CA MET A 160 6.02 2.00 9.71
C MET A 160 6.85 3.18 10.20
N ILE A 161 7.93 2.88 10.89
CA ILE A 161 8.91 3.88 11.30
C ILE A 161 9.47 4.54 10.03
N ASP A 162 9.97 3.73 9.10
CA ASP A 162 10.57 4.19 7.84
C ASP A 162 9.54 4.99 7.01
N PHE A 163 8.30 4.48 6.88
CA PHE A 163 7.22 5.19 6.19
C PHE A 163 6.94 6.57 6.81
N CYS A 164 6.81 6.64 8.15
CA CYS A 164 6.48 7.88 8.83
C CYS A 164 7.63 8.90 8.81
N GLU A 165 8.88 8.44 8.79
CA GLU A 165 10.04 9.29 8.58
C GLU A 165 10.06 9.90 7.17
N ILE A 166 9.70 9.11 6.15
CA ILE A 166 9.65 9.59 4.77
C ILE A 166 8.54 10.61 4.57
N VAL A 167 7.31 10.37 5.03
CA VAL A 167 6.25 11.38 4.87
C VAL A 167 6.60 12.69 5.59
N LYS A 168 7.32 12.59 6.71
CA LYS A 168 7.85 13.74 7.46
C LYS A 168 8.84 14.58 6.66
N SER A 169 9.68 13.98 5.83
CA SER A 169 10.57 14.77 4.95
C SER A 169 9.83 15.59 3.90
N TYR A 170 8.53 15.33 3.69
CA TYR A 170 7.68 16.05 2.72
C TYR A 170 6.62 16.93 3.40
N SER A 171 6.85 17.37 4.64
CA SER A 171 5.92 18.21 5.41
C SER A 171 4.56 17.56 5.68
N TYR A 172 4.56 16.24 5.89
CA TYR A 172 3.40 15.50 6.38
C TYR A 172 3.78 14.74 7.66
N HIS A 173 2.84 14.52 8.56
CA HIS A 173 3.05 13.59 9.67
C HIS A 173 2.01 12.47 9.67
N CYS A 174 2.43 11.28 10.07
CA CYS A 174 1.50 10.19 10.36
C CYS A 174 0.64 10.53 11.58
N LEU A 175 -0.68 10.40 11.46
CA LEU A 175 -1.59 10.57 12.58
C LEU A 175 -1.54 9.33 13.47
N LYS A 176 -0.99 9.43 14.69
CA LYS A 176 -0.72 8.28 15.57
C LYS A 176 -1.95 7.40 15.89
N ASP A 177 -3.15 7.97 15.86
CA ASP A 177 -4.38 7.28 16.28
C ASP A 177 -5.41 7.11 15.16
N ASP A 178 -5.18 7.66 13.97
CA ASP A 178 -6.11 7.58 12.84
C ASP A 178 -5.65 6.58 11.77
N TRP A 179 -5.26 5.38 12.22
CA TRP A 179 -4.84 4.28 11.35
C TRP A 179 -6.05 3.44 11.02
N TYR A 180 -6.46 3.46 9.76
CA TYR A 180 -7.55 2.62 9.31
C TYR A 180 -6.98 1.32 8.76
N ILE A 181 -7.20 0.22 9.47
CA ILE A 181 -6.97 -1.11 8.95
C ILE A 181 -8.33 -1.69 8.59
N ASP A 182 -8.50 -2.13 7.33
CA ASP A 182 -9.68 -2.90 6.98
C ASP A 182 -9.68 -4.16 7.87
N PRO A 183 -10.78 -4.45 8.61
CA PRO A 183 -10.82 -5.65 9.43
C PRO A 183 -10.57 -6.86 8.56
N ILE A 184 -9.62 -7.72 8.97
CA ILE A 184 -9.23 -8.89 8.19
C ILE A 184 -10.48 -9.72 7.89
N ALA A 185 -10.82 -9.74 6.61
CA ALA A 185 -11.89 -10.54 6.09
C ALA A 185 -11.39 -11.93 5.69
N PHE A 186 -12.19 -12.94 5.99
CA PHE A 186 -11.98 -14.29 5.51
C PHE A 186 -12.77 -14.53 4.23
N ASP A 187 -12.18 -15.31 3.32
CA ASP A 187 -12.84 -15.77 2.10
C ASP A 187 -14.14 -16.51 2.44
N HIS A 188 -15.16 -16.28 1.62
CA HIS A 188 -16.51 -16.82 1.86
C HIS A 188 -16.51 -18.35 2.01
N SER A 189 -15.61 -19.02 1.29
CA SER A 189 -15.43 -20.48 1.33
C SER A 189 -14.96 -21.02 2.69
N TYR A 190 -14.49 -20.17 3.60
CA TYR A 190 -14.01 -20.57 4.94
C TYR A 190 -14.92 -20.12 6.07
N LEU A 191 -15.99 -19.37 5.79
CA LEU A 191 -16.94 -18.95 6.81
C LEU A 191 -17.69 -20.15 7.38
N ASN A 192 -17.97 -20.12 8.68
CA ASN A 192 -18.62 -21.20 9.43
C ASN A 192 -17.84 -22.52 9.48
N LYS A 193 -16.60 -22.58 8.96
CA LYS A 193 -15.70 -23.72 9.15
C LYS A 193 -14.95 -23.58 10.48
N ASP A 194 -14.47 -24.70 10.99
CA ASP A 194 -13.63 -24.73 12.18
C ASP A 194 -12.32 -23.94 11.96
N TRP A 195 -11.85 -23.25 13.00
CA TRP A 195 -10.59 -22.49 12.94
C TRP A 195 -9.39 -23.34 12.51
N ASN A 196 -9.35 -24.63 12.87
CA ASN A 196 -8.26 -25.53 12.49
C ASN A 196 -8.17 -25.72 10.97
N SER A 197 -9.26 -25.49 10.23
CA SER A 197 -9.26 -25.57 8.77
C SER A 197 -8.33 -24.54 8.10
N LEU A 198 -7.97 -23.46 8.81
CA LEU A 198 -7.10 -22.40 8.29
C LEU A 198 -5.60 -22.74 8.37
N LEU A 199 -5.21 -23.67 9.25
CA LEU A 199 -3.79 -23.93 9.58
C LEU A 199 -2.96 -24.38 8.38
N ASN A 200 -3.58 -25.19 7.50
CA ASN A 200 -2.91 -25.78 6.36
C ASN A 200 -3.03 -24.95 5.08
N LEU A 201 -3.77 -23.83 5.11
CA LEU A 201 -3.96 -22.97 3.93
C LEU A 201 -2.75 -22.06 3.72
N PRO A 202 -2.33 -21.82 2.47
CA PRO A 202 -1.19 -20.93 2.18
C PRO A 202 -1.46 -19.46 2.53
N ASP A 203 -2.73 -19.05 2.56
CA ASP A 203 -3.20 -17.69 2.88
C ASP A 203 -3.97 -17.61 4.20
N ALA A 204 -4.06 -18.71 4.96
CA ALA A 204 -4.89 -18.81 6.15
C ALA A 204 -6.36 -18.40 5.92
N GLY A 205 -6.87 -18.56 4.69
CA GLY A 205 -8.23 -18.19 4.31
C GLY A 205 -8.50 -16.69 4.30
N ILE A 206 -7.45 -15.86 4.35
CA ILE A 206 -7.55 -14.40 4.29
C ILE A 206 -7.87 -13.97 2.87
N HIS A 207 -8.91 -13.15 2.73
CA HIS A 207 -9.37 -12.66 1.45
C HIS A 207 -8.27 -11.89 0.70
N ILE A 208 -8.29 -11.93 -0.63
CA ILE A 208 -7.18 -11.44 -1.48
C ILE A 208 -7.01 -9.91 -1.47
N ASN A 209 -8.06 -9.19 -1.07
CA ASN A 209 -8.17 -7.73 -1.18
C ASN A 209 -7.88 -6.99 0.14
N GLU A 210 -7.35 -7.67 1.14
CA GLU A 210 -7.07 -7.03 2.43
C GLU A 210 -5.97 -5.95 2.30
N ARG A 211 -6.19 -4.82 2.99
CA ARG A 211 -5.37 -3.61 2.90
C ARG A 211 -5.39 -2.82 4.19
N PHE A 212 -4.48 -1.88 4.31
CA PHE A 212 -4.45 -0.89 5.38
C PHE A 212 -4.22 0.49 4.82
N SER A 213 -4.68 1.50 5.55
CA SER A 213 -4.53 2.91 5.22
C SER A 213 -3.85 3.63 6.38
N ILE A 214 -2.84 4.40 6.02
CA ILE A 214 -2.11 5.27 6.91
C ILE A 214 -2.63 6.67 6.69
N SER A 215 -3.29 7.25 7.71
CA SER A 215 -3.71 8.64 7.63
C SER A 215 -2.52 9.54 7.93
N ILE A 216 -2.40 10.58 7.11
CA ILE A 216 -1.34 11.57 7.23
C ILE A 216 -1.98 12.97 7.19
N GLN A 217 -1.29 13.93 7.75
CA GLN A 217 -1.72 15.32 7.75
C GLN A 217 -0.56 16.20 7.34
N LYS A 218 -0.84 17.18 6.47
CA LYS A 218 0.15 18.20 6.09
C LYS A 218 0.44 19.10 7.28
N ASP A 219 1.72 19.38 7.52
CA ASP A 219 2.14 20.32 8.55
C ASP A 219 1.63 21.72 8.20
N LYS A 220 1.11 22.43 9.21
CA LYS A 220 0.77 23.84 9.06
C LYS A 220 2.07 24.63 9.21
N ASN A 221 2.50 25.30 8.14
CA ASN A 221 3.52 26.34 8.24
C ASN A 221 3.02 27.51 9.06
#